data_AF-A0A6G3UD22-F1
#
_entry.id   AF-A0A6G3UD22-F1
#
_cell.length_a   1.000
_cell.length_b   1.000
_cell.length_c   1.000
_cell.angle_alpha   90.00
_cell.angle_beta   90.00
_cell.angle_gamma   90.00
#
_symmetry.space_group_name_H-M   'P 1'
#
loop_
_entity.id
_entity.type
_entity.pdbx_description
1 polymer ?
#
loop_
_entity_poly.entity_id
_entity_poly.type
_entity_poly.pdbx_seq_one_letter_code
_entity_poly.pdbx_strand_id
1 'polypeptide(L)'
;TPPPGAEPGQGAASPAVRLMLAHAAYTRPAMQQTAAVTEAVTGLCGLLDGIPLALHLAAGWLPMYSPEQLLDKARDNPLPLLEPVFAGESEGEADLGALIRGAVGGLRPAQSGVLTALALRRQPSATEEVQRFLGRPPQEVVRALHGLLLRGLIREERLPGGGTAV
;
A
#
# COMPACT_ATOMS: atom_id res chain seq x y z
N THR A 1 20.33 -21.25 -19.38
CA THR A 1 21.41 -20.53 -18.67
C THR A 1 21.20 -19.04 -18.94
N PRO A 2 20.98 -18.19 -17.93
CA PRO A 2 20.89 -16.75 -18.17
C PRO A 2 22.29 -16.19 -18.51
N PRO A 3 22.39 -15.07 -19.25
CA PRO A 3 23.67 -14.53 -19.71
C PRO A 3 24.49 -13.92 -18.55
N PRO A 4 25.84 -14.01 -18.60
CA PRO A 4 26.75 -13.46 -17.61
C PRO A 4 27.01 -11.97 -17.88
N GLY A 5 26.76 -11.12 -16.88
CA GLY A 5 26.94 -9.67 -16.98
C GLY A 5 25.95 -8.84 -16.15
N ALA A 6 25.23 -9.44 -15.21
CA ALA A 6 24.45 -8.68 -14.23
C ALA A 6 25.40 -8.15 -13.15
N GLU A 7 25.81 -6.90 -13.31
CA GLU A 7 26.45 -6.08 -12.28
C GLU A 7 25.61 -6.16 -10.98
N PRO A 8 26.17 -6.59 -9.84
CA PRO A 8 25.47 -6.54 -8.56
C PRO A 8 25.39 -5.08 -8.07
N GLY A 9 24.37 -4.36 -8.55
CA GLY A 9 24.13 -2.94 -8.22
C GLY A 9 22.83 -2.33 -8.78
N GLN A 10 22.23 -2.92 -9.83
CA GLN A 10 20.88 -2.56 -10.31
C GLN A 10 19.91 -3.69 -9.97
N GLY A 11 19.45 -3.75 -8.71
CA GLY A 11 18.22 -4.46 -8.40
C GLY A 11 17.11 -3.86 -9.26
N ALA A 12 16.54 -4.65 -10.18
CA ALA A 12 15.53 -4.17 -11.11
C ALA A 12 14.39 -3.52 -10.31
N ALA A 13 14.30 -2.19 -10.34
CA ALA A 13 13.25 -1.46 -9.67
C ALA A 13 11.90 -2.10 -10.03
N SER A 14 11.03 -2.29 -9.04
CA SER A 14 9.75 -2.97 -9.26
C SER A 14 8.97 -2.29 -10.39
N PRO A 15 8.12 -3.01 -11.13
CA PRO A 15 7.34 -2.41 -12.22
C PRO A 15 6.57 -1.15 -11.78
N ALA A 16 6.06 -1.14 -10.54
CA ALA A 16 5.42 0.01 -9.91
C ALA A 16 6.34 1.23 -9.81
N VAL A 17 7.58 1.05 -9.32
CA VAL A 17 8.56 2.14 -9.18
C VAL A 17 8.91 2.73 -10.54
N ARG A 18 9.13 1.88 -11.55
CA ARG A 18 9.42 2.35 -12.92
C ARG A 18 8.27 3.16 -13.51
N LEU A 19 7.03 2.70 -13.30
CA LEU A 19 5.83 3.39 -13.76
C LEU A 19 5.68 4.76 -13.09
N MET A 20 5.87 4.83 -11.78
CA MET A 20 5.75 6.09 -11.03
C MET A 20 6.87 7.08 -11.39
N LEU A 21 8.11 6.62 -11.57
CA LEU A 21 9.22 7.47 -12.04
C LEU A 21 8.96 8.02 -13.44
N ALA A 22 8.41 7.20 -14.35
CA ALA A 22 8.04 7.65 -15.69
C ALA A 22 6.95 8.74 -15.62
N HIS A 23 5.95 8.56 -14.76
CA HIS A 23 4.91 9.58 -14.57
C HIS A 23 5.49 10.87 -13.96
N ALA A 24 6.36 10.77 -12.97
CA ALA A 24 7.03 11.93 -12.37
C ALA A 24 7.88 12.71 -13.39
N ALA A 25 8.60 12.01 -14.26
CA ALA A 25 9.38 12.64 -15.33
C ALA A 25 8.48 13.34 -16.36
N TYR A 26 7.33 12.75 -16.70
CA TYR A 26 6.36 13.34 -17.61
C TYR A 26 5.72 14.61 -17.03
N THR A 27 5.27 14.56 -15.77
CA THR A 27 4.58 15.67 -15.10
C THR A 27 5.52 16.78 -14.68
N ARG A 28 6.79 16.46 -14.39
CA ARG A 28 7.82 17.42 -13.97
C ARG A 28 9.14 17.23 -14.76
N PRO A 29 9.21 17.67 -16.03
CA PRO A 29 10.39 17.45 -16.88
C PRO A 29 11.68 18.09 -16.34
N ALA A 30 11.57 19.17 -15.56
CA ALA A 30 12.71 19.85 -14.93
C ALA A 30 13.21 19.15 -13.65
N MET A 31 12.50 18.13 -13.14
CA MET A 31 12.89 17.39 -11.96
C MET A 31 14.05 16.45 -12.27
N GLN A 32 15.15 16.57 -11.55
CA GLN A 32 16.25 15.62 -11.63
C GLN A 32 15.88 14.31 -10.92
N GLN A 33 16.09 13.17 -11.58
CA GLN A 33 15.97 11.86 -10.93
C GLN A 33 17.22 11.60 -10.08
N THR A 34 17.18 12.10 -8.84
CA THR A 34 18.22 11.85 -7.84
C THR A 34 17.97 10.53 -7.10
N ALA A 35 18.95 10.08 -6.32
CA ALA A 35 18.78 8.95 -5.41
C ALA A 35 17.64 9.20 -4.40
N ALA A 36 17.49 10.43 -3.90
CA ALA A 36 16.42 10.80 -2.98
C ALA A 36 15.03 10.68 -3.62
N VAL A 37 14.87 11.12 -4.88
CA VAL A 37 13.61 10.94 -5.63
C VAL A 37 13.30 9.45 -5.81
N THR A 38 14.32 8.64 -6.12
CA THR A 38 14.15 7.20 -6.34
C THR A 38 13.77 6.48 -5.05
N GLU A 39 14.38 6.85 -3.93
CA GLU A 39 14.03 6.35 -2.59
C GLU A 39 12.61 6.75 -2.21
N ALA A 40 12.23 8.01 -2.44
CA ALA A 40 10.89 8.51 -2.14
C ALA A 40 9.81 7.77 -2.95
N VAL A 41 10.03 7.58 -4.25
CA VAL A 41 9.12 6.81 -5.10
C VAL A 41 9.05 5.35 -4.68
N THR A 42 10.18 4.74 -4.31
CA THR A 42 10.21 3.36 -3.80
C THR A 42 9.41 3.22 -2.51
N GLY A 43 9.57 4.16 -1.58
CA GLY A 43 8.79 4.22 -0.34
C GLY A 43 7.30 4.39 -0.60
N LEU A 44 6.94 5.26 -1.55
CA LEU A 44 5.54 5.49 -1.93
C LEU A 44 4.92 4.23 -2.55
N CYS A 45 5.63 3.57 -3.46
CA CYS A 45 5.18 2.30 -4.04
C CYS A 45 5.02 1.20 -2.99
N GLY A 46 5.90 1.13 -1.99
CA GLY A 46 5.75 0.19 -0.89
C GLY A 46 4.56 0.49 0.00
N LEU A 47 4.29 1.78 0.28
CA LEU A 47 3.20 2.21 1.15
C LEU A 47 1.82 2.13 0.47
N LEU A 48 1.76 2.28 -0.85
CA LEU A 48 0.55 2.12 -1.66
C LEU A 48 0.40 0.71 -2.26
N ASP A 49 1.13 -0.26 -1.70
CA ASP A 49 1.10 -1.68 -2.06
C ASP A 49 1.35 -1.98 -3.55
N GLY A 50 1.95 -1.03 -4.28
CA GLY A 50 2.14 -1.11 -5.72
C GLY A 50 0.83 -1.13 -6.51
N ILE A 51 -0.31 -0.80 -5.91
CA ILE A 51 -1.63 -0.82 -6.56
C ILE A 51 -1.62 0.24 -7.68
N PRO A 52 -1.81 -0.15 -8.96
CA PRO A 52 -1.70 0.80 -10.07
C PRO A 52 -2.63 2.00 -9.96
N LEU A 53 -3.88 1.79 -9.51
CA LEU A 53 -4.84 2.88 -9.30
C LEU A 53 -4.39 3.83 -8.17
N ALA A 54 -3.88 3.30 -7.06
CA ALA A 54 -3.36 4.10 -5.96
C ALA A 54 -2.19 4.99 -6.41
N LEU A 55 -1.27 4.40 -7.19
CA LEU A 55 -0.13 5.13 -7.75
C LEU A 55 -0.58 6.20 -8.74
N HIS A 56 -1.57 5.89 -9.59
CA HIS A 56 -2.12 6.86 -10.54
C HIS A 56 -2.73 8.08 -9.81
N LEU A 57 -3.57 7.85 -8.82
CA LEU A 57 -4.21 8.91 -8.02
C LEU A 57 -3.16 9.74 -7.27
N ALA A 58 -2.19 9.09 -6.63
CA ALA A 58 -1.08 9.77 -5.96
C ALA A 58 -0.23 10.61 -6.94
N ALA A 59 -0.03 10.11 -8.17
CA ALA A 59 0.75 10.80 -9.18
C ALA A 59 0.06 12.07 -9.71
N GLY A 60 -1.28 12.14 -9.65
CA GLY A 60 -2.06 13.35 -9.95
C GLY A 60 -1.69 14.56 -9.07
N TRP A 61 -1.07 14.32 -7.92
CA TRP A 61 -0.62 15.37 -7.00
C TRP A 61 0.80 15.89 -7.26
N LEU A 62 1.55 15.27 -8.18
CA LEU A 62 2.92 15.69 -8.52
C LEU A 62 3.07 17.13 -9.05
N PRO A 63 2.06 17.78 -9.66
CA PRO A 63 2.15 19.20 -9.97
C PRO A 63 2.35 20.06 -8.71
N MET A 64 1.77 19.66 -7.57
CA MET A 64 1.74 20.46 -6.34
C MET A 64 2.78 20.02 -5.30
N TYR A 65 3.15 18.74 -5.29
CA TYR A 65 4.06 18.17 -4.31
C TYR A 65 5.21 17.43 -4.98
N SER A 66 6.39 17.50 -4.37
CA SER A 66 7.52 16.63 -4.76
C SER A 66 7.26 15.18 -4.34
N PRO A 67 7.97 14.19 -4.93
CA PRO A 67 7.86 12.79 -4.51
C PRO A 67 8.12 12.57 -3.01
N GLU A 68 9.07 13.31 -2.42
CA GLU A 68 9.38 13.27 -0.99
C GLU A 68 8.20 13.79 -0.15
N GLN A 69 7.61 14.91 -0.55
CA GLN A 69 6.44 15.48 0.12
C GLN A 69 5.22 14.56 0.04
N LEU A 70 5.03 13.88 -1.10
CA LEU A 70 3.97 12.88 -1.25
C LEU A 70 4.19 11.68 -0.33
N LEU A 71 5.43 11.18 -0.24
CA LEU A 71 5.75 10.09 0.69
C LEU A 71 5.45 10.49 2.14
N ASP A 72 5.84 11.69 2.56
CA ASP A 72 5.57 12.15 3.93
C ASP A 72 4.08 12.30 4.22
N LYS A 73 3.30 12.81 3.26
CA LYS A 73 1.83 12.85 3.37
C LYS A 73 1.23 11.45 3.46
N ALA A 74 1.70 10.53 2.63
CA ALA A 74 1.21 9.17 2.60
C ALA A 74 1.53 8.41 3.90
N ARG A 75 2.68 8.69 4.55
CA ARG A 75 3.06 8.15 5.86
C ARG A 75 2.14 8.63 6.99
N ASP A 76 1.66 9.87 6.92
CA ASP A 76 0.70 10.44 7.88
C ASP A 76 -0.70 9.86 7.65
N ASN A 77 -1.25 10.08 6.45
CA ASN A 77 -2.54 9.53 6.03
C ASN A 77 -2.57 9.37 4.50
N PRO A 78 -2.60 8.14 3.96
CA PRO A 78 -2.62 7.94 2.52
C PRO A 78 -3.99 8.21 1.89
N LEU A 79 -5.10 8.15 2.64
CA LEU A 79 -6.46 8.21 2.06
C LEU A 79 -6.73 9.46 1.22
N PRO A 80 -6.33 10.69 1.63
CA PRO A 80 -6.53 11.89 0.82
C PRO A 80 -5.81 11.86 -0.54
N LEU A 81 -4.76 11.05 -0.69
CA LEU A 81 -4.05 10.88 -1.96
C LEU A 81 -4.73 9.86 -2.89
N LEU A 82 -5.68 9.08 -2.37
CA LEU A 82 -6.42 8.02 -3.06
C LEU A 82 -7.85 8.44 -3.42
N GLU A 83 -8.16 9.71 -3.20
CA GLU A 83 -9.41 10.33 -3.62
C GLU A 83 -9.13 11.16 -4.88
N PRO A 84 -10.05 11.16 -5.86
CA PRO A 84 -9.87 11.95 -7.07
C PRO A 84 -9.81 13.43 -6.73
N VAL A 85 -8.83 14.14 -7.29
CA VAL A 85 -8.63 15.59 -7.07
C VAL A 85 -9.79 16.40 -7.67
N PHE A 86 -10.39 15.90 -8.75
CA PHE A 86 -11.51 16.53 -9.44
C PHE A 86 -12.69 15.55 -9.52
N ALA A 87 -13.60 15.63 -8.56
CA ALA A 87 -14.90 14.97 -8.69
C ALA A 87 -15.76 15.77 -9.69
N GLY A 88 -15.75 15.39 -10.98
CA GLY A 88 -16.81 15.87 -11.89
C GLY A 88 -16.49 16.06 -13.38
N GLU A 89 -15.26 15.89 -13.85
CA GLU A 89 -14.98 16.10 -15.29
C GLU A 89 -14.89 14.80 -16.09
N SER A 90 -14.67 13.66 -15.43
CA SER A 90 -14.59 12.34 -16.08
C SER A 90 -15.58 11.39 -15.40
N GLU A 91 -16.71 11.12 -16.05
CA GLU A 91 -17.60 10.02 -15.66
C GLU A 91 -16.79 8.72 -15.68
N GLY A 92 -16.38 8.22 -14.50
CA GLY A 92 -15.69 6.93 -14.35
C GLY A 92 -14.33 6.95 -13.65
N GLU A 93 -13.86 8.08 -13.11
CA GLU A 93 -12.64 8.06 -12.31
C GLU A 93 -12.86 7.28 -10.99
N ALA A 94 -12.06 6.24 -10.77
CA ALA A 94 -12.26 5.33 -9.64
C ALA A 94 -11.73 5.96 -8.34
N ASP A 95 -12.65 6.19 -7.38
CA ASP A 95 -12.33 6.62 -6.03
C ASP A 95 -11.94 5.42 -5.16
N LEU A 96 -10.63 5.18 -5.04
CA LEU A 96 -10.11 4.09 -4.23
C LEU A 96 -10.37 4.32 -2.72
N GLY A 97 -10.38 5.56 -2.26
CA GLY A 97 -10.74 5.90 -0.88
C GLY A 97 -12.17 5.49 -0.52
N ALA A 98 -13.14 5.77 -1.39
CA ALA A 98 -14.52 5.33 -1.24
C ALA A 98 -14.65 3.80 -1.28
N LEU A 99 -13.93 3.13 -2.19
CA LEU A 99 -13.93 1.67 -2.27
C LEU A 99 -13.41 1.03 -0.97
N ILE A 100 -12.31 1.54 -0.41
CA ILE A 100 -11.76 1.08 0.87
C ILE A 100 -12.78 1.30 2.00
N ARG A 101 -13.37 2.50 2.09
CA ARG A 101 -14.40 2.80 3.10
C ARG A 101 -15.59 1.86 3.00
N GLY A 102 -16.07 1.57 1.79
CA GLY A 102 -17.15 0.60 1.57
C GLY A 102 -16.77 -0.82 2.00
N ALA A 103 -15.56 -1.27 1.66
CA ALA A 103 -15.06 -2.58 2.04
C ALA A 103 -14.94 -2.75 3.56
N VAL A 104 -14.44 -1.72 4.27
CA VAL A 104 -14.33 -1.70 5.73
C VAL A 104 -15.70 -1.57 6.40
N GLY A 105 -16.59 -0.73 5.87
CA GLY A 105 -17.95 -0.56 6.39
C GLY A 105 -18.82 -1.81 6.28
N GLY A 106 -18.53 -2.70 5.33
CA GLY A 106 -19.23 -3.97 5.14
C GLY A 106 -18.70 -5.14 5.99
N LEU A 107 -17.77 -4.91 6.91
CA LEU A 107 -17.18 -5.96 7.74
C LEU A 107 -18.13 -6.42 8.85
N ARG A 108 -18.13 -7.73 9.13
CA ARG A 108 -18.79 -8.28 10.33
C ARG A 108 -18.07 -7.80 11.60
N PRO A 109 -18.75 -7.76 12.76
CA PRO A 109 -18.13 -7.29 14.02
C PRO A 109 -16.82 -7.98 14.37
N ALA A 110 -16.73 -9.30 14.19
CA ALA A 110 -15.49 -10.06 14.44
C ALA A 110 -14.35 -9.67 13.48
N GLN A 111 -14.65 -9.39 12.21
CA GLN A 111 -13.66 -8.95 11.22
C GLN A 111 -13.18 -7.52 11.49
N SER A 112 -14.12 -6.62 11.81
CA SER A 112 -13.80 -5.24 12.19
C SER A 112 -12.91 -5.20 13.43
N GLY A 113 -13.23 -5.97 14.48
CA GLY A 113 -12.42 -6.03 15.68
C GLY A 113 -10.98 -6.53 15.43
N VAL A 114 -10.82 -7.55 14.59
CA VAL A 114 -9.49 -8.04 14.20
C VAL A 114 -8.73 -7.00 13.37
N LEU A 115 -9.38 -6.36 12.39
CA LEU A 115 -8.75 -5.33 11.57
C LEU A 115 -8.30 -4.13 12.41
N THR A 116 -9.13 -3.67 13.34
CA THR A 116 -8.78 -2.59 14.28
C THR A 116 -7.58 -2.97 15.15
N ALA A 117 -7.53 -4.21 15.65
CA ALA A 117 -6.42 -4.69 16.46
C ALA A 117 -5.10 -4.68 15.67
N LEU A 118 -5.12 -5.14 14.41
CA LEU A 118 -3.95 -5.11 13.53
C LEU A 118 -3.52 -3.67 13.21
N ALA A 119 -4.48 -2.80 12.88
CA ALA A 119 -4.21 -1.39 12.54
C ALA A 119 -3.53 -0.63 13.67
N LEU A 120 -3.89 -0.90 14.94
CA LEU A 120 -3.28 -0.26 16.10
C LEU A 120 -1.83 -0.71 16.36
N ARG A 121 -1.43 -1.92 15.91
CA ARG A 121 -0.06 -2.43 16.11
C ARG A 121 0.95 -1.88 15.11
N ARG A 122 0.51 -1.53 13.89
CA ARG A 122 1.35 -1.02 12.78
C ARG A 122 2.55 -1.91 12.42
N GLN A 123 2.53 -3.19 12.79
CA GLN A 123 3.58 -4.18 12.50
C GLN A 123 2.97 -5.58 12.24
N PRO A 124 3.61 -6.41 11.38
CA PRO A 124 3.16 -7.76 11.13
C PRO A 124 3.06 -8.56 12.43
N SER A 125 1.97 -9.31 12.59
CA SER A 125 1.68 -10.07 13.80
C SER A 125 1.42 -11.54 13.47
N ALA A 126 2.04 -12.45 14.22
CA ALA A 126 1.72 -13.86 14.11
C ALA A 126 0.26 -14.13 14.50
N THR A 127 -0.39 -15.12 13.89
CA THR A 127 -1.80 -15.44 14.14
C THR A 127 -2.07 -15.71 15.62
N GLU A 128 -1.15 -16.39 16.31
CA GLU A 128 -1.24 -16.70 17.73
C GLU A 128 -1.20 -15.44 18.61
N GLU A 129 -0.43 -14.42 18.21
CA GLU A 129 -0.40 -13.14 18.93
C GLU A 129 -1.71 -12.39 18.79
N VAL A 130 -2.29 -12.39 17.59
CA VAL A 130 -3.60 -11.77 17.33
C VAL A 130 -4.68 -12.44 18.19
N GLN A 131 -4.63 -13.77 18.32
CA GLN A 131 -5.54 -14.52 19.19
C GLN A 131 -5.38 -14.14 20.66
N ARG A 132 -4.13 -14.06 21.17
CA ARG A 132 -3.86 -13.67 22.56
C ARG A 132 -4.38 -12.27 22.89
N PHE A 133 -4.22 -11.32 21.96
CA PHE A 133 -4.63 -9.93 22.17
C PHE A 133 -6.14 -9.77 22.23
N LEU A 134 -6.88 -10.42 21.33
CA LEU A 134 -8.32 -10.21 21.22
C LEU A 134 -9.13 -10.86 22.35
N GLY A 135 -8.56 -11.85 23.06
CA GLY A 135 -9.27 -12.60 24.10
C GLY A 135 -10.52 -13.33 23.58
N ARG A 136 -10.60 -13.58 22.26
CA ARG A 136 -11.71 -14.24 21.56
C ARG A 136 -11.39 -15.72 21.33
N PRO A 137 -12.40 -16.58 21.10
CA PRO A 137 -12.17 -17.97 20.73
C PRO A 137 -11.25 -18.06 19.49
N PRO A 138 -10.21 -18.93 19.49
CA PRO A 138 -9.25 -19.02 18.37
C PRO A 138 -9.92 -19.23 17.01
N GLN A 139 -10.97 -20.06 16.97
CA GLN A 139 -11.77 -20.32 15.77
C GLN A 139 -12.49 -19.07 15.21
N GLU A 140 -12.88 -18.12 16.06
CA GLU A 140 -13.51 -16.87 15.65
C GLU A 140 -12.49 -15.94 14.98
N VAL A 141 -11.30 -15.82 15.60
CA VAL A 141 -10.19 -15.01 15.09
C VAL A 141 -9.69 -15.54 13.75
N VAL A 142 -9.48 -16.86 13.63
CA VAL A 142 -9.03 -17.48 12.36
C VAL A 142 -10.06 -17.28 11.24
N ARG A 143 -11.35 -17.44 11.52
CA ARG A 143 -12.42 -17.18 10.54
C ARG A 143 -12.48 -15.71 10.12
N ALA A 144 -12.23 -14.79 11.05
CA ALA A 144 -12.18 -13.38 10.77
C ALA A 144 -10.96 -13.02 9.90
N LEU A 145 -9.76 -13.49 10.27
CA LEU A 145 -8.53 -13.34 9.49
C LEU A 145 -8.67 -13.89 8.07
N HIS A 146 -9.16 -15.12 7.93
CA HIS A 146 -9.43 -15.73 6.62
C HIS A 146 -10.39 -14.87 5.79
N GLY A 147 -11.44 -14.33 6.41
CA GLY A 147 -12.38 -13.45 5.71
C GLY A 147 -11.81 -12.09 5.33
N LEU A 148 -10.80 -11.58 6.05
CA LEU A 148 -10.07 -10.36 5.69
C LEU A 148 -9.08 -10.62 4.55
N LEU A 149 -8.36 -11.75 4.58
CA LEU A 149 -7.48 -12.21 3.51
C LEU A 149 -8.24 -12.38 2.18
N LEU A 150 -9.39 -13.05 2.21
CA LEU A 150 -10.24 -13.24 1.02
C LEU A 150 -10.77 -11.93 0.43
N ARG A 151 -10.89 -10.88 1.25
CA ARG A 151 -11.30 -9.54 0.80
C ARG A 151 -10.12 -8.67 0.37
N GLY A 152 -8.88 -9.16 0.50
CA GLY A 152 -7.67 -8.40 0.21
C GLY A 152 -7.41 -7.22 1.17
N LEU A 153 -8.02 -7.22 2.36
CA LEU A 153 -7.87 -6.14 3.34
C LEU A 153 -6.65 -6.30 4.25
N ILE A 154 -6.09 -7.51 4.27
CA ILE A 154 -4.81 -7.83 4.91
C ILE A 154 -4.03 -8.74 3.96
N ARG A 155 -2.71 -8.79 4.12
CA ARG A 155 -1.82 -9.70 3.38
C ARG A 155 -1.03 -10.56 4.34
N GLU A 156 -0.61 -11.73 3.88
CA GLU A 156 0.39 -12.50 4.61
C GLU A 156 1.78 -11.94 4.32
N GLU A 157 2.55 -11.72 5.39
CA GLU A 157 3.95 -11.34 5.33
C GLU A 157 4.82 -12.49 5.81
N ARG A 158 5.83 -12.84 5.02
CA ARG A 158 6.76 -13.93 5.35
C ARG A 158 7.90 -13.37 6.19
N LEU A 159 7.96 -13.79 7.45
CA LEU A 159 8.98 -13.34 8.38
C LEU A 159 10.36 -13.95 8.05
N PRO A 160 11.46 -13.22 8.32
CA PRO A 160 12.82 -13.76 8.23
C PRO A 160 12.98 -14.89 9.27
N GLY A 161 12.79 -16.13 8.85
CA GLY A 161 12.68 -17.31 9.72
C GLY A 161 11.66 -18.35 9.25
N GLY A 162 10.86 -18.05 8.23
CA GLY A 162 9.95 -19.01 7.58
C GLY A 162 8.53 -19.04 8.14
N GLY A 163 8.23 -18.23 9.17
CA GLY A 163 6.86 -18.04 9.67
C GLY A 163 6.02 -17.09 8.80
N THR A 164 4.70 -17.25 8.84
CA THR A 164 3.74 -16.33 8.22
C THR A 164 3.09 -15.44 9.28
N ALA A 165 3.05 -14.14 9.02
CA ALA A 165 2.38 -13.12 9.82
C ALA A 165 1.33 -12.41 8.96
N VAL A 166 0.43 -11.66 9.61
CA VAL A 166 -0.60 -10.82 8.99
C VAL A 166 -0.53 -9.39 9.50
#